data_AF-A0A2G5B7A0-F1
#
_entry.id   AF-A0A2G5B7A0-F1
#
_cell.length_a   1.000
_cell.length_b   1.000
_cell.length_c   1.000
_cell.angle_alpha   90.00
_cell.angle_beta   90.00
_cell.angle_gamma   90.00
#
_symmetry.space_group_name_H-M   'P 1'
#
loop_
_entity.id
_entity.type
_entity.pdbx_description
1 polymer ?
#
loop_
_entity_poly.entity_id
_entity_poly.type
_entity_poly.pdbx_seq_one_letter_code
_entity_poly.pdbx_strand_id
1 'polypeptide(L)'
;MSTAGKRKAQRQPEAAGEHSTRQEQVQQRYTLGKARSVDVVGFVEARSFEINSLQRSLDDARAAGNVRAFQTLPRHLRRRAASHNVKRIPARLRERAIAEMKKSAQNSKALAGTDRLTGATRPSRYKRRRARTVREEYELRQTGKRWLETHVWHAKRMNMAEMWGTMIARTPNERSHRAAYRAAKEKTYIHDVSYFVTLEISGAEQSIVQLLRRLTPASELLISAKPYVGGSRMVPLTLHRAGMYPLATLGPAMALWQPQSGTGPRKLWLRMHPAIGEPVKA
;
A
#
# COMPACT_ATOMS: atom_id res chain seq x y z
N MET A 1 35.13 -23.70 58.71
CA MET A 1 34.76 -23.13 60.03
C MET A 1 33.28 -22.82 59.97
N SER A 2 32.44 -23.59 60.67
CA SER A 2 32.06 -23.34 62.08
C SER A 2 31.25 -22.04 62.16
N THR A 3 30.02 -21.95 62.65
CA THR A 3 29.23 -22.84 63.49
C THR A 3 27.84 -22.21 63.69
N ALA A 4 26.81 -23.07 63.82
CA ALA A 4 25.73 -23.06 64.82
C ALA A 4 25.28 -21.69 65.40
N GLY A 5 24.01 -21.31 65.32
CA GLY A 5 22.90 -21.85 66.12
C GLY A 5 22.37 -20.71 67.03
N LYS A 6 21.11 -20.63 67.47
CA LYS A 6 20.09 -21.64 67.73
C LYS A 6 18.79 -20.94 68.16
N ARG A 7 17.66 -21.65 67.96
CA ARG A 7 16.39 -21.67 68.77
C ARG A 7 15.31 -20.62 68.44
N LYS A 8 14.02 -20.97 68.38
CA LYS A 8 13.31 -22.26 68.40
C LYS A 8 11.86 -22.04 67.92
N ALA A 9 11.31 -23.09 67.35
CA ALA A 9 9.97 -23.24 66.78
C ALA A 9 8.79 -22.91 67.71
N GLN A 10 7.68 -22.50 67.10
CA GLN A 10 6.37 -23.10 67.42
C GLN A 10 5.64 -23.43 66.10
N ARG A 11 5.36 -24.73 65.92
CA ARG A 11 4.63 -25.34 64.80
C ARG A 11 3.14 -25.01 64.91
N GLN A 12 2.45 -24.97 63.77
CA GLN A 12 1.13 -25.58 63.57
C GLN A 12 1.01 -26.05 62.08
N PRO A 13 0.10 -27.00 61.79
CA PRO A 13 0.44 -28.24 61.05
C PRO A 13 0.18 -28.21 59.53
N GLU A 14 0.84 -29.14 58.83
CA GLU A 14 0.45 -29.60 57.50
C GLU A 14 -0.86 -30.40 57.58
N ALA A 15 -1.80 -30.16 56.67
CA ALA A 15 -2.60 -31.22 56.05
C ALA A 15 -3.47 -30.70 54.90
N ALA A 16 -3.25 -31.30 53.72
CA ALA A 16 -4.25 -31.78 52.78
C ALA A 16 -5.48 -30.90 52.48
N GLY A 17 -5.58 -30.38 51.25
CA GLY A 17 -6.85 -29.82 50.80
C GLY A 17 -6.92 -29.12 49.44
N GLU A 18 -5.93 -29.19 48.55
CA GLU A 18 -5.98 -28.45 47.28
C GLU A 18 -7.05 -28.94 46.28
N HIS A 19 -7.74 -30.05 46.57
CA HIS A 19 -8.90 -30.52 45.80
C HIS A 19 -10.25 -30.00 46.33
N SER A 20 -10.30 -29.41 47.52
CA SER A 20 -11.54 -28.90 48.12
C SER A 20 -11.93 -27.52 47.57
N THR A 21 -10.96 -26.63 47.33
CA THR A 21 -11.24 -25.24 46.93
C THR A 21 -11.86 -25.08 45.53
N ARG A 22 -11.59 -26.00 44.60
CA ARG A 22 -12.21 -25.97 43.26
C ARG A 22 -13.61 -26.59 43.25
N GLN A 23 -13.88 -27.54 44.15
CA GLN A 23 -15.23 -28.09 44.32
C GLN A 23 -16.12 -27.14 45.13
N GLU A 24 -15.58 -26.46 46.15
CA GLU A 24 -16.33 -25.47 46.95
C GLU A 24 -16.74 -24.23 46.14
N GLN A 25 -15.89 -23.73 45.23
CA GLN A 25 -16.27 -22.62 44.34
C GLN A 25 -17.31 -23.02 43.28
N VAL A 26 -17.37 -24.29 42.90
CA VAL A 26 -18.42 -24.81 41.99
C VAL A 26 -19.70 -25.17 42.76
N GLN A 27 -19.57 -25.60 44.02
CA GLN A 27 -20.69 -26.00 44.89
C GLN A 27 -21.40 -24.80 45.54
N GLN A 28 -20.76 -23.64 45.69
CA GLN A 28 -21.42 -22.43 46.18
C GLN A 28 -22.42 -21.80 45.19
N ARG A 29 -22.52 -22.28 43.95
CA ARG A 29 -23.40 -21.66 42.94
C ARG A 29 -24.81 -22.22 42.83
N TYR A 30 -25.15 -23.35 43.44
CA TYR A 30 -26.51 -23.90 43.34
C TYR A 30 -26.94 -24.61 44.64
N THR A 31 -27.23 -23.85 45.69
CA THR A 31 -28.00 -24.38 46.83
C THR A 31 -29.47 -24.51 46.41
N LEU A 32 -29.94 -25.75 46.26
CA LEU A 32 -31.32 -26.12 45.90
C LEU A 32 -32.41 -25.73 46.95
N GLY A 33 -32.06 -24.93 47.97
CA GLY A 33 -32.88 -24.69 49.17
C GLY A 33 -33.66 -23.37 49.23
N LYS A 34 -33.56 -22.51 48.22
CA LYS A 34 -34.41 -21.30 48.10
C LYS A 34 -35.07 -21.37 46.74
N ALA A 35 -36.38 -21.08 46.72
CA ALA A 35 -37.28 -21.32 45.59
C ALA A 35 -36.69 -21.02 44.21
N ARG A 36 -37.25 -21.73 43.21
CA ARG A 36 -37.12 -21.59 41.75
C ARG A 36 -37.46 -20.17 41.24
N SER A 37 -36.85 -19.13 41.81
CA SER A 37 -37.06 -17.72 41.47
C SER A 37 -35.75 -17.16 40.91
N VAL A 38 -35.76 -16.80 39.63
CA VAL A 38 -34.64 -16.13 38.97
C VAL A 38 -34.66 -14.66 39.37
N ASP A 39 -33.54 -14.16 39.92
CA ASP A 39 -33.33 -12.71 40.03
C ASP A 39 -33.15 -12.15 38.62
N VAL A 40 -34.24 -11.59 38.08
CA VAL A 40 -34.30 -11.09 36.70
C VAL A 40 -33.30 -9.95 36.50
N VAL A 41 -33.13 -9.09 37.50
CA VAL A 41 -32.26 -7.91 37.38
C VAL A 41 -30.81 -8.34 37.34
N GLY A 42 -30.35 -9.11 38.33
CA GLY A 42 -28.97 -9.62 38.35
C GLY A 42 -28.62 -10.50 37.15
N PHE A 43 -29.58 -11.30 36.66
CA PHE A 43 -29.39 -12.14 35.47
C PHE A 43 -29.29 -11.33 34.17
N VAL A 44 -30.13 -10.32 33.99
CA VAL A 44 -30.08 -9.43 32.82
C VAL A 44 -28.83 -8.56 32.86
N GLU A 45 -28.43 -8.05 34.02
CA GLU A 45 -27.20 -7.28 34.18
C GLU A 45 -25.96 -8.12 33.83
N ALA A 46 -25.88 -9.35 34.34
CA ALA A 46 -24.79 -10.29 34.04
C ALA A 46 -24.68 -10.62 32.53
N ARG A 47 -25.80 -10.57 31.78
CA ARG A 47 -25.84 -10.83 30.33
C ARG A 47 -26.06 -9.59 29.47
N SER A 48 -26.04 -8.40 30.06
CA SER A 48 -26.34 -7.15 29.37
C SER A 48 -25.40 -6.90 28.19
N PHE A 49 -24.12 -7.24 28.32
CA PHE A 49 -23.15 -7.15 27.23
C PHE A 49 -23.51 -8.04 26.04
N GLU A 50 -23.92 -9.29 26.29
CA GLU A 50 -24.30 -10.26 25.27
C GLU A 50 -25.57 -9.82 24.54
N ILE A 51 -26.58 -9.40 25.30
CA ILE A 51 -27.87 -8.90 24.77
C ILE A 51 -27.62 -7.67 23.90
N ASN A 52 -26.83 -6.71 24.38
CA ASN A 52 -26.49 -5.50 23.62
C ASN A 52 -25.66 -5.81 22.37
N SER A 53 -24.73 -6.77 22.44
CA SER A 53 -23.93 -7.20 21.29
C SER A 53 -24.80 -7.87 20.21
N LEU A 54 -25.73 -8.73 20.63
CA LEU A 54 -26.68 -9.38 19.73
C LEU A 54 -27.61 -8.36 19.07
N GLN A 55 -28.15 -7.43 19.85
CA GLN A 55 -29.05 -6.39 19.35
C GLN A 55 -28.35 -5.52 18.30
N ARG A 56 -27.12 -5.06 18.58
CA ARG A 56 -26.30 -4.32 17.59
C ARG A 56 -26.08 -5.12 16.31
N SER A 57 -25.78 -6.41 16.43
CA SER A 57 -25.56 -7.29 15.28
C SER A 57 -26.82 -7.46 14.42
N LEU A 58 -28.00 -7.54 15.06
CA LEU A 58 -29.30 -7.61 14.37
C LEU A 58 -29.63 -6.29 13.67
N ASP A 59 -29.36 -5.15 14.31
CA ASP A 59 -29.58 -3.83 13.72
C ASP A 59 -28.65 -3.60 12.52
N ASP A 60 -27.38 -3.99 12.61
CA ASP A 60 -26.42 -3.94 11.51
C ASP A 60 -26.85 -4.84 10.33
N ALA A 61 -27.34 -6.05 10.61
CA ALA A 61 -27.85 -6.96 9.59
C ALA A 61 -29.10 -6.40 8.89
N ARG A 62 -30.03 -5.78 9.64
CA ARG A 62 -31.19 -5.09 9.09
C ARG A 62 -30.78 -3.90 8.22
N ALA A 63 -29.83 -3.09 8.71
CA ALA A 63 -29.28 -1.97 7.93
C ALA A 63 -28.61 -2.44 6.64
N ALA A 64 -27.88 -3.56 6.65
CA ALA A 64 -27.29 -4.16 5.45
C ALA A 64 -28.34 -4.64 4.42
N GLY A 65 -29.53 -5.04 4.87
CA GLY A 65 -30.67 -5.37 4.02
C GLY A 65 -31.26 -4.16 3.28
N ASN A 66 -31.29 -3.00 3.93
CA ASN A 66 -31.91 -1.77 3.40
C ASN A 66 -31.00 -0.94 2.48
N VAL A 67 -29.74 -1.36 2.32
CA VAL A 67 -28.75 -0.69 1.46
C VAL A 67 -28.76 -1.32 0.06
N ARG A 68 -28.62 -0.49 -0.98
CA ARG A 68 -28.54 -1.00 -2.36
C ARG A 68 -27.36 -1.94 -2.55
N ALA A 69 -27.49 -2.93 -3.42
CA ALA A 69 -26.45 -3.95 -3.65
C ALA A 69 -25.05 -3.35 -3.88
N PHE A 70 -24.93 -2.28 -4.68
CA PHE A 70 -23.63 -1.65 -4.96
C PHE A 70 -23.06 -0.79 -3.81
N GLN A 71 -23.89 -0.40 -2.84
CA GLN A 71 -23.47 0.35 -1.65
C GLN A 71 -22.95 -0.56 -0.54
N THR A 72 -23.31 -1.85 -0.53
CA THR A 72 -22.75 -2.83 0.42
C THR A 72 -21.23 -3.00 0.29
N LEU A 73 -20.66 -2.66 -0.88
CA LEU A 73 -19.23 -2.77 -1.13
C LEU A 73 -18.42 -1.75 -0.29
N PRO A 74 -17.23 -2.12 0.18
CA PRO A 74 -16.27 -1.17 0.76
C PRO A 74 -16.01 0.01 -0.16
N ARG A 75 -15.82 1.21 0.40
CA ARG A 75 -15.70 2.47 -0.36
C ARG A 75 -14.67 2.40 -1.51
N HIS A 76 -13.52 1.76 -1.30
CA HIS A 76 -12.46 1.62 -2.31
C HIS A 76 -12.79 0.64 -3.45
N LEU A 77 -13.80 -0.24 -3.28
CA LEU A 77 -14.28 -1.14 -4.33
C LEU A 77 -15.48 -0.58 -5.10
N ARG A 78 -16.13 0.48 -4.59
CA ARG A 78 -17.31 1.07 -5.24
C ARG A 78 -16.93 1.71 -6.58
N ARG A 79 -17.80 1.51 -7.58
CA ARG A 79 -17.66 2.10 -8.92
C ARG A 79 -18.88 2.97 -9.22
N ARG A 80 -18.66 4.20 -9.69
CA ARG A 80 -19.74 5.17 -9.98
C ARG A 80 -20.74 4.65 -11.01
N ALA A 81 -20.26 3.94 -12.04
CA ALA A 81 -21.09 3.41 -13.12
C ALA A 81 -21.83 2.10 -12.78
N ALA A 82 -21.77 1.63 -11.52
CA ALA A 82 -22.42 0.39 -11.11
C ALA A 82 -23.96 0.45 -11.20
N SER A 83 -24.56 1.64 -11.05
CA SER A 83 -26.01 1.84 -11.19
C SER A 83 -26.52 1.61 -12.61
N HIS A 84 -25.69 1.88 -13.64
CA HIS A 84 -26.06 1.70 -15.04
C HIS A 84 -25.60 0.35 -15.60
N ASN A 85 -24.50 -0.21 -15.10
CA ASN A 85 -23.95 -1.47 -15.60
C ASN A 85 -23.61 -2.42 -14.44
N VAL A 86 -24.45 -3.45 -14.28
CA VAL A 86 -24.32 -4.49 -13.25
C VAL A 86 -23.00 -5.29 -13.36
N LYS A 87 -22.38 -5.36 -14.53
CA LYS A 87 -21.10 -6.08 -14.69
C LYS A 87 -19.93 -5.41 -13.93
N ARG A 88 -20.12 -4.19 -13.41
CA ARG A 88 -19.13 -3.44 -12.61
C ARG A 88 -19.10 -3.82 -11.13
N ILE A 89 -20.01 -4.68 -10.67
CA ILE A 89 -19.99 -5.22 -9.31
C ILE A 89 -19.62 -6.72 -9.30
N PRO A 90 -19.15 -7.26 -8.15
CA PRO A 90 -18.82 -8.68 -8.01
C PRO A 90 -20.00 -9.60 -8.35
N ALA A 91 -19.71 -10.78 -8.90
CA ALA A 91 -20.71 -11.74 -9.38
C ALA A 91 -21.79 -12.05 -8.34
N ARG A 92 -21.39 -12.32 -7.09
CA ARG A 92 -22.29 -12.62 -5.95
C ARG A 92 -23.36 -11.55 -5.65
N LEU A 93 -23.14 -10.30 -6.06
CA LEU A 93 -24.09 -9.20 -5.84
C LEU A 93 -24.90 -8.84 -7.10
N ARG A 94 -24.61 -9.47 -8.24
CA ARG A 94 -25.25 -9.13 -9.52
C ARG A 94 -26.73 -9.47 -9.55
N GLU A 95 -27.12 -10.62 -9.02
CA GLU A 95 -28.52 -11.04 -8.99
C GLU A 95 -29.39 -10.07 -8.18
N ARG A 96 -28.93 -9.72 -6.97
CA ARG A 96 -29.57 -8.70 -6.13
C ARG A 96 -29.68 -7.36 -6.85
N ALA A 97 -28.59 -6.91 -7.50
CA ALA A 97 -28.61 -5.65 -8.25
C ALA A 97 -29.55 -5.68 -9.47
N ILE A 98 -29.64 -6.80 -10.18
CA ILE A 98 -30.59 -6.97 -11.30
C ILE A 98 -32.02 -6.91 -10.79
N ALA A 99 -32.32 -7.57 -9.67
CA ALA A 99 -33.63 -7.51 -9.05
C ALA A 99 -33.99 -6.07 -8.60
N GLU A 100 -33.06 -5.36 -7.97
CA GLU A 100 -33.23 -3.95 -7.58
C GLU A 100 -33.45 -3.03 -8.80
N MET A 101 -32.70 -3.23 -9.90
CA MET A 101 -32.86 -2.47 -11.14
C MET A 101 -34.20 -2.75 -11.80
N LYS A 102 -34.66 -4.01 -11.85
CA LYS A 102 -35.99 -4.38 -12.39
C LYS A 102 -37.11 -3.72 -11.59
N LYS A 103 -37.05 -3.76 -10.26
CA LYS A 103 -38.01 -3.07 -9.37
C LYS A 103 -38.02 -1.56 -9.60
N SER A 104 -36.83 -0.95 -9.71
CA SER A 104 -36.69 0.48 -9.98
C SER A 104 -37.24 0.87 -11.36
N ALA A 105 -37.02 0.03 -12.38
CA ALA A 105 -37.53 0.23 -13.74
C ALA A 105 -39.05 0.10 -13.85
N GLN A 106 -39.65 -0.80 -13.07
CA GLN A 106 -41.11 -0.93 -12.96
C GLN A 106 -41.71 0.32 -12.32
N ASN A 107 -41.08 0.87 -11.28
CA ASN A 107 -41.52 2.11 -10.63
C ASN A 107 -41.29 3.36 -11.50
N SER A 108 -40.31 3.34 -12.42
CA SER A 108 -39.99 4.46 -13.31
C SER A 108 -40.77 4.45 -14.63
N LYS A 109 -41.72 3.53 -14.85
CA LYS A 109 -42.61 3.57 -16.03
C LYS A 109 -43.50 4.83 -16.08
N ALA A 110 -43.56 5.63 -15.03
CA ALA A 110 -44.16 6.97 -15.04
C ALA A 110 -43.29 8.05 -15.71
N LEU A 111 -42.05 7.76 -16.10
CA LEU A 111 -41.15 8.67 -16.82
C LEU A 111 -40.76 8.12 -18.20
N ALA A 112 -41.73 7.54 -18.91
CA ALA A 112 -41.59 7.08 -20.30
C ALA A 112 -41.58 8.26 -21.32
N GLY A 113 -40.84 9.32 -21.03
CA GLY A 113 -40.89 10.58 -21.79
C GLY A 113 -39.55 11.29 -21.98
N THR A 114 -38.40 10.66 -21.72
CA THR A 114 -37.09 11.29 -21.97
C THR A 114 -36.19 10.48 -22.90
N ASP A 115 -36.80 9.68 -23.77
CA ASP A 115 -36.12 9.32 -25.02
C ASP A 115 -36.35 10.49 -25.97
N ARG A 116 -35.29 11.21 -26.38
CA ARG A 116 -35.22 12.30 -27.40
C ARG A 116 -34.90 13.75 -26.97
N LEU A 117 -34.42 14.05 -25.77
CA LEU A 117 -34.00 15.45 -25.48
C LEU A 117 -32.65 15.89 -26.09
N THR A 118 -31.91 15.01 -26.75
CA THR A 118 -30.82 15.42 -27.65
C THR A 118 -30.74 14.44 -28.82
N GLY A 119 -31.43 14.73 -29.92
CA GLY A 119 -31.38 13.99 -31.20
C GLY A 119 -30.03 13.99 -31.91
N ALA A 120 -28.91 14.07 -31.18
CA ALA A 120 -27.58 13.86 -31.72
C ALA A 120 -27.27 12.37 -31.63
N THR A 121 -27.48 11.64 -32.73
CA THR A 121 -26.89 10.32 -32.93
C THR A 121 -25.37 10.46 -32.84
N ARG A 122 -24.83 10.21 -31.64
CA ARG A 122 -23.38 10.24 -31.42
C ARG A 122 -22.75 9.29 -32.43
N PRO A 123 -21.78 9.76 -33.24
CA PRO A 123 -21.17 8.91 -34.26
C PRO A 123 -20.64 7.63 -33.62
N SER A 124 -20.84 6.51 -34.33
CA SER A 124 -20.45 5.17 -33.88
C SER A 124 -19.07 5.18 -33.24
N ARG A 125 -18.91 4.49 -32.11
CA ARG A 125 -17.62 4.34 -31.39
C ARG A 125 -16.50 3.91 -32.34
N TYR A 126 -16.82 3.13 -33.37
CA TYR A 126 -15.91 2.71 -34.42
C TYR A 126 -15.41 3.88 -35.28
N LYS A 127 -16.30 4.76 -35.75
CA LYS A 127 -15.95 5.97 -36.51
C LYS A 127 -15.11 6.96 -35.67
N ARG A 128 -15.37 7.07 -34.37
CA ARG A 128 -14.57 7.88 -33.43
C ARG A 128 -13.18 7.34 -33.10
N ARG A 129 -12.90 6.07 -33.42
CA ARG A 129 -11.64 5.39 -33.09
C ARG A 129 -10.83 5.01 -34.33
N ARG A 130 -11.28 5.41 -35.52
CA ARG A 130 -10.55 5.21 -36.78
C ARG A 130 -9.99 6.54 -37.26
N ALA A 131 -8.66 6.66 -37.20
CA ALA A 131 -7.84 7.37 -38.19
C ALA A 131 -6.32 7.19 -37.95
N ARG A 132 -5.85 6.84 -36.74
CA ARG A 132 -4.44 6.51 -36.45
C ARG A 132 -4.30 5.37 -35.46
N THR A 133 -3.14 4.71 -35.49
CA THR A 133 -2.79 3.71 -34.47
C THR A 133 -2.69 4.43 -33.12
N VAL A 134 -3.27 3.87 -32.05
CA VAL A 134 -3.20 4.44 -30.68
C VAL A 134 -1.76 4.76 -30.26
N ARG A 135 -0.80 3.97 -30.77
CA ARG A 135 0.63 4.18 -30.57
C ARG A 135 1.12 5.50 -31.14
N GLU A 136 0.78 5.84 -32.39
CA GLU A 136 1.19 7.11 -33.03
C GLU A 136 0.61 8.31 -32.28
N GLU A 137 -0.64 8.22 -31.81
CA GLU A 137 -1.22 9.27 -30.97
C GLU A 137 -0.46 9.43 -29.65
N TYR A 138 0.05 8.34 -29.06
CA TYR A 138 0.84 8.40 -27.84
C TYR A 138 2.25 8.94 -28.10
N GLU A 139 2.86 8.62 -29.23
CA GLU A 139 4.16 9.17 -29.64
C GLU A 139 4.05 10.69 -29.84
N LEU A 140 2.99 11.17 -30.49
CA LEU A 140 2.75 12.62 -30.64
C LEU A 140 2.53 13.34 -29.31
N ARG A 141 1.83 12.72 -28.36
CA ARG A 141 1.61 13.28 -27.02
C ARG A 141 2.88 13.31 -26.16
N GLN A 142 3.89 12.54 -26.54
CA GLN A 142 5.22 12.51 -25.93
C GLN A 142 6.18 13.55 -26.52
N THR A 143 5.74 14.35 -27.48
CA THR A 143 6.57 15.45 -28.00
C THR A 143 6.92 16.42 -26.85
N GLY A 144 8.22 16.63 -26.63
CA GLY A 144 8.75 17.49 -25.57
C GLY A 144 8.80 16.85 -24.17
N LYS A 145 8.30 15.62 -23.99
CA LYS A 145 8.33 14.95 -22.68
C LYS A 145 8.30 13.43 -22.76
N ARG A 146 9.13 12.78 -21.96
CA ARG A 146 9.16 11.33 -21.88
C ARG A 146 7.97 10.79 -21.09
N TRP A 147 7.29 9.77 -21.61
CA TRP A 147 6.37 8.96 -20.81
C TRP A 147 7.11 7.72 -20.30
N LEU A 148 6.86 7.34 -19.05
CA LEU A 148 7.31 6.05 -18.53
C LEU A 148 6.47 4.92 -19.14
N GLU A 149 7.00 3.70 -19.13
CA GLU A 149 6.32 2.51 -19.67
C GLU A 149 4.96 2.28 -18.98
N THR A 150 4.89 2.59 -17.69
CA THR A 150 3.71 2.48 -16.82
C THR A 150 2.76 3.70 -16.92
N HIS A 151 3.07 4.71 -17.76
CA HIS A 151 2.39 6.01 -17.77
C HIS A 151 0.87 5.87 -17.93
N VAL A 152 0.39 5.02 -18.86
CA VAL A 152 -1.04 4.82 -19.09
C VAL A 152 -1.75 4.23 -17.86
N TRP A 153 -1.06 3.40 -17.08
CA TRP A 153 -1.62 2.83 -15.85
C TRP A 153 -1.74 3.90 -14.76
N HIS A 154 -0.70 4.72 -14.58
CA HIS A 154 -0.68 5.81 -13.61
C HIS A 154 -1.65 6.93 -13.99
N ALA A 155 -1.70 7.37 -15.24
CA ALA A 155 -2.60 8.42 -15.72
C ALA A 155 -4.09 8.09 -15.50
N LYS A 156 -4.44 6.81 -15.42
CA LYS A 156 -5.81 6.35 -15.11
C LYS A 156 -6.15 6.40 -13.61
N ARG A 157 -5.17 6.48 -12.72
CA ARG A 157 -5.33 6.29 -11.26
C ARG A 157 -4.78 7.46 -10.42
N MET A 158 -3.91 8.26 -11.01
CA MET A 158 -3.14 9.30 -10.37
C MET A 158 -3.13 10.54 -11.27
N ASN A 159 -2.95 11.69 -10.64
CA ASN A 159 -2.70 12.96 -11.31
C ASN A 159 -1.25 12.97 -11.79
N MET A 160 -1.08 13.11 -13.10
CA MET A 160 0.24 13.19 -13.72
C MET A 160 0.75 14.63 -13.71
N ALA A 161 2.05 14.79 -13.49
CA ALA A 161 2.75 16.07 -13.59
C ALA A 161 4.01 15.90 -14.42
N GLU A 162 4.36 16.93 -15.19
CA GLU A 162 5.62 16.98 -15.91
C GLU A 162 6.72 17.48 -14.98
N MET A 163 7.78 16.68 -14.78
CA MET A 163 8.92 17.02 -13.94
C MET A 163 10.19 16.49 -14.61
N TRP A 164 11.20 17.36 -14.73
CA TRP A 164 12.52 17.02 -15.30
C TRP A 164 12.42 16.37 -16.71
N GLY A 165 11.56 16.92 -17.56
CA GLY A 165 11.34 16.42 -18.93
C GLY A 165 10.61 15.07 -19.00
N THR A 166 10.08 14.55 -17.89
CA THR A 166 9.35 13.26 -17.83
C THR A 166 7.99 13.44 -17.17
N MET A 167 6.97 12.71 -17.66
CA MET A 167 5.64 12.69 -17.05
C MET A 167 5.57 11.66 -15.92
N ILE A 168 5.43 12.12 -14.69
CA ILE A 168 5.48 11.31 -13.46
C ILE A 168 4.14 11.41 -12.71
N ALA A 169 3.78 10.36 -11.99
CA ALA A 169 2.60 10.33 -11.14
C ALA A 169 2.84 11.12 -9.84
N ARG A 170 2.09 12.21 -9.62
CA ARG A 170 2.28 13.11 -8.47
C ARG A 170 1.43 12.72 -7.27
N THR A 171 0.14 12.52 -7.47
CA THR A 171 -0.80 12.18 -6.38
C THR A 171 -1.85 11.16 -6.85
N PRO A 172 -2.28 10.22 -6.00
CA PRO A 172 -3.41 9.35 -6.33
C PRO A 172 -4.72 10.15 -6.41
N ASN A 173 -5.66 9.69 -7.24
CA ASN A 173 -6.97 10.32 -7.36
C ASN A 173 -7.84 10.09 -6.10
N GLU A 174 -7.56 9.02 -5.36
CA GLU A 174 -8.19 8.72 -4.08
C GLU A 174 -7.43 9.40 -2.93
N ARG A 175 -8.16 9.89 -1.92
CA ARG A 175 -7.56 10.43 -0.69
C ARG A 175 -7.01 9.31 0.18
N SER A 176 -5.84 8.79 -0.20
CA SER A 176 -5.25 7.58 0.39
C SER A 176 -3.92 7.82 1.12
N HIS A 177 -3.52 9.07 1.41
CA HIS A 177 -2.24 9.38 2.08
C HIS A 177 -2.01 8.58 3.38
N ARG A 178 -2.97 8.58 4.30
CA ARG A 178 -2.87 7.80 5.55
C ARG A 178 -2.83 6.29 5.29
N ALA A 179 -3.57 5.83 4.30
CA ALA A 179 -3.58 4.41 3.93
C ALA A 179 -2.24 3.98 3.31
N ALA A 180 -1.65 4.83 2.47
CA ALA A 180 -0.33 4.62 1.87
C ALA A 180 0.76 4.59 2.95
N TYR A 181 0.72 5.51 3.93
CA TYR A 181 1.65 5.49 5.06
C TYR A 181 1.57 4.20 5.87
N ARG A 182 0.35 3.77 6.26
CA ARG A 182 0.16 2.49 6.96
C ARG A 182 0.64 1.30 6.12
N ALA A 183 0.38 1.33 4.81
CA ALA A 183 0.83 0.27 3.92
C ALA A 183 2.36 0.22 3.80
N ALA A 184 3.05 1.36 3.78
CA ALA A 184 4.50 1.41 3.80
C ALA A 184 5.11 0.90 5.12
N LYS A 185 4.43 1.10 6.24
CA LYS A 185 4.89 0.64 7.56
C LYS A 185 4.61 -0.84 7.82
N GLU A 186 3.40 -1.31 7.51
CA GLU A 186 2.88 -2.60 7.99
C GLU A 186 2.57 -3.60 6.85
N LYS A 187 2.52 -3.15 5.60
CA LYS A 187 2.11 -3.97 4.45
C LYS A 187 3.12 -3.82 3.32
N THR A 188 2.64 -3.55 2.12
CA THR A 188 3.45 -3.37 0.92
C THR A 188 3.13 -2.04 0.28
N TYR A 189 4.18 -1.40 -0.25
CA TYR A 189 4.09 -0.16 -1.01
C TYR A 189 5.06 -0.24 -2.17
N ILE A 190 4.60 0.10 -3.37
CA ILE A 190 5.39 0.07 -4.60
C ILE A 190 5.35 1.47 -5.19
N HIS A 191 6.52 1.99 -5.56
CA HIS A 191 6.67 3.27 -6.23
C HIS A 191 7.47 3.07 -7.53
N ASP A 192 7.01 3.70 -8.60
CA ASP A 192 7.70 3.68 -9.88
C ASP A 192 8.77 4.78 -9.93
N VAL A 193 10.03 4.34 -9.93
CA VAL A 193 11.24 5.17 -9.97
C VAL A 193 12.01 5.02 -11.29
N SER A 194 11.33 4.60 -12.35
CA SER A 194 11.93 4.38 -13.68
C SER A 194 12.41 5.65 -14.36
N TYR A 195 12.03 6.82 -13.84
CA TYR A 195 12.53 8.11 -14.32
C TYR A 195 14.00 8.36 -13.93
N PHE A 196 14.59 7.64 -12.97
CA PHE A 196 16.00 7.78 -12.63
C PHE A 196 16.90 7.48 -13.83
N VAL A 197 17.95 8.29 -14.01
CA VAL A 197 18.96 8.10 -15.06
C VAL A 197 20.01 7.13 -14.54
N THR A 198 20.42 6.19 -15.39
CA THR A 198 21.52 5.26 -15.10
C THR A 198 22.59 5.43 -16.16
N LEU A 199 23.83 5.70 -15.73
CA LEU A 199 25.00 5.78 -16.59
C LEU A 199 25.86 4.53 -16.40
N GLU A 200 26.28 3.90 -17.48
CA GLU A 200 27.25 2.80 -17.45
C GLU A 200 28.65 3.35 -17.74
N ILE A 201 29.59 3.09 -16.83
CA ILE A 201 31.00 3.42 -16.99
C ILE A 201 31.76 2.10 -17.09
N SER A 202 32.50 1.90 -18.17
CA SER A 202 33.31 0.70 -18.40
C SER A 202 34.80 1.04 -18.51
N GLY A 203 35.65 0.20 -17.92
CA GLY A 203 37.10 0.41 -17.96
C GLY A 203 37.86 -0.38 -16.90
N ALA A 204 39.12 -0.01 -16.68
CA ALA A 204 39.90 -0.54 -15.56
C ALA A 204 39.36 0.00 -14.24
N GLU A 205 39.32 -0.85 -13.21
CA GLU A 205 38.78 -0.50 -11.88
C GLU A 205 39.44 0.76 -11.32
N GLN A 206 40.77 0.83 -11.40
CA GLN A 206 41.56 1.96 -10.90
C GLN A 206 41.19 3.27 -11.62
N SER A 207 40.97 3.24 -12.93
CA SER A 207 40.59 4.42 -13.72
C SER A 207 39.20 4.91 -13.35
N ILE A 208 38.24 4.01 -13.14
CA ILE A 208 36.87 4.35 -12.70
C ILE A 208 36.92 5.00 -11.30
N VAL A 209 37.69 4.43 -10.38
CA VAL A 209 37.85 4.99 -9.03
C VAL A 209 38.51 6.38 -9.10
N GLN A 210 39.53 6.57 -9.94
CA GLN A 210 40.18 7.87 -10.13
C GLN A 210 39.24 8.93 -10.73
N LEU A 211 38.39 8.55 -11.68
CA LEU A 211 37.35 9.42 -12.24
C LEU A 211 36.40 9.88 -11.13
N LEU A 212 35.86 8.94 -10.35
CA LEU A 212 34.88 9.25 -9.32
C LEU A 212 35.48 10.06 -8.18
N ARG A 213 36.77 9.89 -7.84
CA ARG A 213 37.49 10.74 -6.88
C ARG A 213 37.44 12.22 -7.22
N ARG A 214 37.32 12.58 -8.50
CA ARG A 214 37.18 14.00 -8.92
C ARG A 214 35.77 14.52 -8.70
N LEU A 215 34.77 13.64 -8.68
CA LEU A 215 33.35 13.98 -8.57
C LEU A 215 32.81 13.84 -7.14
N THR A 216 33.47 13.07 -6.28
CA THR A 216 33.01 12.78 -4.92
C THR A 216 34.01 13.24 -3.86
N PRO A 217 33.57 13.58 -2.64
CA PRO A 217 34.46 13.86 -1.53
C PRO A 217 35.43 12.70 -1.27
N ALA A 218 36.68 13.01 -0.89
CA ALA A 218 37.66 11.98 -0.52
C ALA A 218 37.22 11.16 0.71
N SER A 219 36.38 11.72 1.58
CA SER A 219 35.78 11.03 2.73
C SER A 219 34.77 9.94 2.34
N GLU A 220 34.19 10.01 1.13
CA GLU A 220 33.17 9.07 0.63
C GLU A 220 33.76 7.99 -0.30
N LEU A 221 35.06 7.72 -0.21
CA LEU A 221 35.80 6.73 -1.03
C LEU A 221 35.40 5.25 -0.81
N LEU A 222 34.17 5.01 -0.38
CA LEU A 222 33.52 3.72 -0.20
C LEU A 222 33.46 2.90 -1.50
N ILE A 223 33.58 3.53 -2.67
CA ILE A 223 33.48 2.88 -3.98
C ILE A 223 34.52 1.76 -4.15
N SER A 224 35.73 1.96 -3.62
CA SER A 224 36.83 0.98 -3.69
C SER A 224 36.85 0.03 -2.49
N ALA A 225 35.94 0.19 -1.53
CA ALA A 225 35.95 -0.65 -0.35
C ALA A 225 35.45 -2.07 -0.69
N LYS A 226 36.12 -3.08 -0.11
CA LYS A 226 35.81 -4.52 -0.28
C LYS A 226 34.33 -4.89 -0.29
N PRO A 227 33.44 -4.35 0.58
CA PRO A 227 32.02 -4.72 0.57
C PRO A 227 31.26 -4.31 -0.71
N TYR A 228 31.74 -3.31 -1.45
CA TYR A 228 31.05 -2.77 -2.62
C TYR A 228 31.62 -3.26 -3.94
N VAL A 229 32.93 -3.50 -4.03
CA VAL A 229 33.62 -3.97 -5.25
C VAL A 229 33.02 -5.26 -5.81
N GLY A 230 32.51 -6.13 -4.94
CA GLY A 230 31.84 -7.37 -5.34
C GLY A 230 30.48 -7.19 -6.02
N GLY A 231 29.93 -5.97 -6.09
CA GLY A 231 28.63 -5.70 -6.73
C GLY A 231 27.41 -6.15 -5.94
N SER A 232 27.59 -6.55 -4.67
CA SER A 232 26.51 -7.03 -3.81
C SER A 232 25.68 -5.91 -3.17
N ARG A 233 26.25 -4.69 -3.09
CA ARG A 233 25.65 -3.53 -2.42
C ARG A 233 25.82 -2.29 -3.27
N MET A 234 24.83 -1.41 -3.23
CA MET A 234 24.94 -0.07 -3.81
C MET A 234 25.74 0.84 -2.89
N VAL A 235 26.57 1.69 -3.47
CA VAL A 235 27.35 2.72 -2.80
C VAL A 235 26.57 4.04 -2.85
N PRO A 236 26.16 4.63 -1.72
CA PRO A 236 25.64 5.99 -1.69
C PRO A 236 26.79 6.98 -1.92
N LEU A 237 26.60 7.95 -2.81
CA LEU A 237 27.58 8.95 -3.19
C LEU A 237 26.95 10.34 -3.23
N THR A 238 27.72 11.35 -2.90
CA THR A 238 27.39 12.76 -3.14
C THR A 238 28.23 13.28 -4.31
N LEU A 239 27.58 13.66 -5.41
CA LEU A 239 28.25 14.15 -6.62
C LEU A 239 28.43 15.66 -6.58
N HIS A 240 29.60 16.10 -7.04
CA HIS A 240 30.01 17.48 -7.26
C HIS A 240 30.49 17.63 -8.70
N ARG A 241 30.58 18.87 -9.18
CA ARG A 241 31.34 19.15 -10.41
C ARG A 241 32.81 18.73 -10.23
N ALA A 242 33.42 18.24 -11.32
CA ALA A 242 34.76 17.67 -11.28
C ALA A 242 35.79 18.64 -10.66
N GLY A 243 36.45 18.21 -9.58
CA GLY A 243 37.49 18.98 -8.89
C GLY A 243 36.97 20.17 -8.07
N MET A 244 35.66 20.38 -7.99
CA MET A 244 35.09 21.56 -7.32
C MET A 244 34.68 21.32 -5.87
N TYR A 245 34.86 20.11 -5.32
CA TYR A 245 34.58 19.83 -3.91
C TYR A 245 35.38 20.77 -2.98
N PRO A 246 34.76 21.38 -1.94
CA PRO A 246 33.39 21.18 -1.42
C PRO A 246 32.30 22.03 -2.07
N LEU A 247 32.62 22.85 -3.06
CA LEU A 247 31.68 23.71 -3.78
C LEU A 247 30.96 22.94 -4.91
N ALA A 248 29.98 23.59 -5.54
CA ALA A 248 29.26 23.10 -6.72
C ALA A 248 28.70 21.66 -6.60
N THR A 249 28.08 21.35 -5.46
CA THR A 249 27.39 20.09 -5.21
C THR A 249 26.22 19.92 -6.19
N LEU A 250 26.17 18.76 -6.85
CA LEU A 250 25.09 18.39 -7.76
C LEU A 250 23.97 17.65 -7.01
N GLY A 251 24.34 16.70 -6.13
CA GLY A 251 23.40 15.98 -5.27
C GLY A 251 23.70 14.48 -5.13
N PRO A 252 22.77 13.70 -4.55
CA PRO A 252 23.00 12.29 -4.26
C PRO A 252 22.89 11.41 -5.50
N ALA A 253 23.74 10.38 -5.55
CA ALA A 253 23.71 9.30 -6.52
C ALA A 253 24.00 7.96 -5.85
N MET A 254 23.68 6.87 -6.55
CA MET A 254 23.93 5.52 -6.10
C MET A 254 24.77 4.80 -7.15
N ALA A 255 25.93 4.29 -6.78
CA ALA A 255 26.76 3.49 -7.67
C ALA A 255 26.62 2.00 -7.37
N LEU A 256 26.69 1.16 -8.39
CA LEU A 256 26.66 -0.30 -8.25
C LEU A 256 27.68 -0.93 -9.20
N TRP A 257 28.62 -1.68 -8.64
CA TRP A 257 29.56 -2.46 -9.44
C TRP A 257 28.85 -3.65 -10.07
N GLN A 258 29.19 -3.95 -11.32
CA GLN A 258 28.80 -5.21 -11.93
C GLN A 258 29.51 -6.36 -11.19
N PRO A 259 28.77 -7.40 -10.76
CA PRO A 259 29.38 -8.62 -10.22
C PRO A 259 30.42 -9.18 -11.19
N GLN A 260 31.52 -9.71 -10.66
CA GLN A 260 32.64 -10.14 -11.48
C GLN A 260 32.29 -11.43 -12.24
N SER A 261 32.00 -11.32 -13.54
CA SER A 261 31.62 -12.47 -14.39
C SER A 261 32.69 -12.88 -15.41
N GLY A 262 33.92 -12.37 -15.35
CA GLY A 262 35.00 -12.76 -16.25
C GLY A 262 36.20 -11.80 -16.28
N THR A 263 37.08 -11.98 -17.27
CA THR A 263 38.29 -11.18 -17.56
C THR A 263 38.04 -9.89 -18.34
N GLY A 264 36.79 -9.48 -18.50
CA GLY A 264 36.41 -8.26 -19.21
C GLY A 264 36.64 -6.96 -18.42
N PRO A 265 36.45 -5.79 -19.06
CA PRO A 265 36.53 -4.50 -18.37
C PRO A 265 35.49 -4.43 -17.26
N ARG A 266 35.85 -3.79 -16.14
CA ARG A 266 34.92 -3.56 -15.03
C ARG A 266 33.85 -2.56 -15.46
N LYS A 267 32.60 -2.83 -15.07
CA LYS A 267 31.48 -1.92 -15.28
C LYS A 267 30.93 -1.41 -13.96
N LEU A 268 30.60 -0.13 -13.93
CA LEU A 268 29.92 0.53 -12.84
C LEU A 268 28.65 1.20 -13.37
N TRP A 269 27.53 0.98 -12.70
CA TRP A 269 26.29 1.69 -12.96
C TRP A 269 26.11 2.81 -11.95
N LEU A 270 26.04 4.04 -12.44
CA LEU A 270 25.78 5.21 -11.62
C LEU A 270 24.33 5.66 -11.85
N ARG A 271 23.51 5.48 -10.82
CA ARG A 271 22.09 5.83 -10.82
C ARG A 271 21.86 7.13 -10.09
N MET A 272 21.21 8.09 -10.73
CA MET A 272 21.00 9.42 -10.17
C MET A 272 19.66 10.02 -10.62
N HIS A 273 19.28 11.09 -9.93
CA HIS A 273 18.08 11.83 -10.26
C HIS A 273 18.24 12.58 -11.61
N PRO A 274 17.20 12.67 -12.47
CA PRO A 274 17.33 13.28 -13.81
C PRO A 274 17.87 14.71 -13.84
N ALA A 275 17.51 15.53 -12.85
CA ALA A 275 18.03 16.90 -12.74
C ALA A 275 19.57 16.96 -12.59
N ILE A 276 20.18 15.90 -12.07
CA ILE A 276 21.64 15.77 -11.89
C ILE A 276 22.28 15.10 -13.11
N GLY A 277 21.51 14.32 -13.88
CA GLY A 277 22.01 13.53 -15.00
C GLY A 277 22.69 14.34 -16.09
N GLU A 278 22.12 15.48 -16.46
CA GLU A 278 22.68 16.36 -17.52
C GLU A 278 24.02 16.99 -17.13
N PRO A 279 24.18 17.66 -15.97
CA PRO A 279 25.47 18.25 -15.58
C PRO A 279 26.56 17.23 -15.25
N VAL A 280 26.23 15.95 -15.00
CA VAL A 280 27.24 14.90 -14.79
C VAL A 280 27.76 14.33 -16.11
N LYS A 281 26.98 14.40 -17.18
CA LYS A 281 27.42 13.99 -18.54
C LYS A 281 28.28 15.04 -19.23
N ALA A 282 28.10 16.31 -18.86
CA ALA A 282 28.81 17.48 -19.41
C ALA A 282 30.22 17.61 -18.81
#